data_AF-A0A0U3E670-F1
#
_entry.id   AF-A0A0U3E670-F1
#
_cell.length_a   1.000
_cell.length_b   1.000
_cell.length_c   1.000
_cell.angle_alpha   90.00
_cell.angle_beta   90.00
_cell.angle_gamma   90.00
#
_symmetry.space_group_name_H-M   'P 1'
#
loop_
_entity.id
_entity.type
_entity.pdbx_description
1 polymer ?
#
loop_
_entity_poly.entity_id
_entity_poly.type
_entity_poly.pdbx_seq_one_letter_code
_entity_poly.pdbx_strand_id
1 'polypeptide(L)'
;MTINNELLANFKNRFEGNQENQAIKGAIAKVGINDASLDNNVLRRHSFVFSDETKRGKITNQEASGRCWMFAALNTARVGTMEKLNVESFEFSQNYTLFWDKLEKANYFLDSILDTVNEAQDSRLIAHLLTDPVQDGGQWDMFSGILEKYGAVPKAVMPETFHSAHTSVLNTILTSKLREFASVLREGHQAGQTTEELAAKKEDMLYFVYNVLVKALGEVPETFTYDYRDKDDQYHRISDVTPQEFFSSYVGWDLPNLVSLLNAPTADKPYGRAYTVKYLGTVKEAQPVRYINVPIDVLKEAAVASIKNGEPVWFGCDVGKLLVKDAGIMDDKSYDYDLTLGEGLNLSKAQRLDYGDSLLTHAMVFVGVNLDDEGKPLTWKVENSWGEKAGKKGIYSMSDQWFEEYTYQIAVDKKYIPEKWLKALDEPLIELEPWDPMGALAMVK
;
A
#
# COMPACT_ATOMS: atom_id res chain seq x y z
N MET A 1 22.58 -12.65 33.55
CA MET A 1 22.45 -11.41 34.35
C MET A 1 21.02 -11.34 34.85
N THR A 2 20.78 -11.07 36.13
CA THR A 2 19.44 -11.00 36.71
C THR A 2 19.15 -9.56 37.12
N ILE A 3 17.94 -9.07 36.89
CA ILE A 3 17.51 -7.76 37.37
C ILE A 3 17.29 -7.86 38.88
N ASN A 4 18.22 -7.31 39.65
CA ASN A 4 18.19 -7.31 41.12
C ASN A 4 18.29 -5.88 41.68
N ASN A 5 18.11 -5.73 42.99
CA ASN A 5 18.08 -4.42 43.64
C ASN A 5 19.39 -3.62 43.49
N GLU A 6 20.53 -4.31 43.47
CA GLU A 6 21.84 -3.68 43.28
C GLU A 6 21.96 -3.09 41.86
N LEU A 7 21.55 -3.83 40.85
CA LEU A 7 21.53 -3.37 39.46
C LEU A 7 20.57 -2.19 39.27
N LEU A 8 19.37 -2.25 39.86
CA LEU A 8 18.40 -1.15 39.81
C LEU A 8 18.89 0.11 40.52
N ALA A 9 19.59 -0.04 41.66
CA ALA A 9 20.23 1.10 42.33
C ALA A 9 21.32 1.74 41.46
N ASN A 10 22.10 0.93 40.75
CA ASN A 10 23.07 1.44 39.77
C ASN A 10 22.39 2.21 38.63
N PHE A 11 21.32 1.65 38.04
CA PHE A 11 20.54 2.34 37.00
C PHE A 11 19.99 3.68 37.48
N LYS A 12 19.41 3.71 38.69
CA LYS A 12 18.89 4.94 39.30
C LYS A 12 19.98 5.99 39.48
N ASN A 13 21.14 5.61 40.04
CA ASN A 13 22.25 6.54 40.23
C ASN A 13 22.78 7.10 38.90
N ARG A 14 22.87 6.27 37.86
CA ARG A 14 23.25 6.71 36.49
C ARG A 14 22.24 7.69 35.92
N PHE A 15 20.95 7.41 36.10
CA PHE A 15 19.87 8.29 35.62
C PHE A 15 19.85 9.63 36.37
N GLU A 16 19.93 9.60 37.70
CA GLU A 16 19.94 10.81 38.56
C GLU A 16 21.19 11.66 38.36
N GLY A 17 22.34 11.03 38.07
CA GLY A 17 23.60 11.72 37.80
C GLY A 17 23.71 12.34 36.40
N ASN A 18 22.83 11.98 35.45
CA ASN A 18 22.84 12.58 34.11
C ASN A 18 21.91 13.81 34.04
N GLN A 19 22.48 14.99 33.81
CA GLN A 19 21.74 16.25 33.71
C GLN A 19 20.76 16.30 32.53
N GLU A 20 21.11 15.71 31.38
CA GLU A 20 20.24 15.65 30.20
C GLU A 20 18.97 14.87 30.52
N ASN A 21 19.11 13.70 31.16
CA ASN A 21 17.98 12.91 31.65
C ASN A 21 17.09 13.72 32.61
N GLN A 22 17.69 14.50 33.51
CA GLN A 22 16.92 15.33 34.44
C GLN A 22 16.18 16.47 33.75
N ALA A 23 16.77 17.07 32.72
CA ALA A 23 16.16 18.15 31.94
C ALA A 23 15.01 17.63 31.06
N ILE A 24 15.22 16.50 30.36
CA ILE A 24 14.32 16.01 29.31
C ILE A 24 13.14 15.20 29.88
N LYS A 25 13.32 14.47 30.99
CA LYS A 25 12.26 13.58 31.53
C LYS A 25 10.92 14.28 31.75
N GLY A 26 10.93 15.55 32.15
CA GLY A 26 9.72 16.34 32.37
C GLY A 26 9.02 16.72 31.07
N ALA A 27 9.78 17.02 30.02
CA ALA A 27 9.26 17.32 28.69
C ALA A 27 8.62 16.07 28.08
N ILE A 28 9.35 14.94 28.02
CA ILE A 28 8.81 13.66 27.51
C ILE A 28 7.57 13.25 28.30
N ALA A 29 7.56 13.35 29.64
CA ALA A 29 6.39 13.01 30.43
C ALA A 29 5.17 13.91 30.15
N LYS A 30 5.39 15.15 29.70
CA LYS A 30 4.33 16.12 29.45
C LYS A 30 3.74 16.01 28.03
N VAL A 31 4.57 15.81 27.02
CA VAL A 31 4.17 15.87 25.61
C VAL A 31 4.39 14.56 24.83
N GLY A 32 5.02 13.56 25.44
CA GLY A 32 5.40 12.31 24.78
C GLY A 32 6.77 12.39 24.09
N ILE A 33 7.24 11.26 23.58
CA ILE A 33 8.59 11.14 23.00
C ILE A 33 8.72 11.96 21.71
N ASN A 34 7.76 11.83 20.78
CA ASN A 34 7.84 12.47 19.47
C ASN A 34 7.85 14.00 19.59
N ASP A 35 6.87 14.58 20.27
CA ASP A 35 6.77 16.03 20.40
C ASP A 35 7.94 16.63 21.20
N ALA A 36 8.49 15.90 22.17
CA ALA A 36 9.68 16.32 22.89
C ALA A 36 10.97 16.23 22.04
N SER A 37 10.95 15.41 20.98
CA SER A 37 12.11 15.18 20.10
C SER A 37 12.01 15.89 18.76
N LEU A 38 10.93 16.61 18.47
CA LEU A 38 10.70 17.24 17.16
C LEU A 38 11.77 18.32 16.87
N ASP A 39 12.49 18.19 15.75
CA ASP A 39 13.33 19.28 15.23
C ASP A 39 12.42 20.29 14.52
N ASN A 40 12.15 21.42 15.18
CA ASN A 40 11.31 22.47 14.62
C ASN A 40 11.88 23.08 13.31
N ASN A 41 13.16 22.91 12.99
CA ASN A 41 13.71 23.33 11.70
C ASN A 41 13.18 22.51 10.52
N VAL A 42 12.57 21.34 10.75
CA VAL A 42 11.93 20.54 9.71
C VAL A 42 10.89 21.36 8.94
N LEU A 43 10.16 22.24 9.62
CA LEU A 43 9.16 23.13 9.01
C LEU A 43 9.77 24.13 8.02
N ARG A 44 11.06 24.46 8.19
CA ARG A 44 11.80 25.35 7.27
C ARG A 44 12.37 24.59 6.08
N ARG A 45 12.71 23.31 6.24
CA ARG A 45 13.21 22.44 5.16
C ARG A 45 12.12 22.14 4.12
N HIS A 46 10.85 22.15 4.53
CA HIS A 46 9.71 21.80 3.68
C HIS A 46 8.82 23.00 3.34
N SER A 47 9.16 23.71 2.26
CA SER A 47 8.37 24.86 1.75
C SER A 47 7.03 24.46 1.13
N PHE A 48 6.89 23.19 0.70
CA PHE A 48 5.81 22.70 -0.17
C PHE A 48 5.76 23.41 -1.52
N VAL A 49 6.92 23.82 -2.03
CA VAL A 49 7.11 24.34 -3.38
C VAL A 49 8.00 23.35 -4.13
N PHE A 50 7.60 22.98 -5.35
CA PHE A 50 8.22 21.93 -6.13
C PHE A 50 8.51 22.45 -7.54
N SER A 51 9.63 22.02 -8.13
CA SER A 51 10.07 22.45 -9.46
C SER A 51 9.21 21.84 -10.57
N ASP A 52 8.81 20.58 -10.39
CA ASP A 52 8.06 19.80 -11.36
C ASP A 52 6.85 19.19 -10.66
N GLU A 53 5.66 19.34 -11.25
CA GLU A 53 4.42 18.80 -10.70
C GLU A 53 3.56 18.18 -11.80
N THR A 54 2.86 17.10 -11.47
CA THR A 54 1.87 16.48 -12.34
C THR A 54 0.48 17.07 -12.09
N LYS A 55 -0.45 16.81 -13.00
CA LYS A 55 -1.87 17.04 -12.71
C LYS A 55 -2.33 16.06 -11.61
N ARG A 56 -3.32 16.49 -10.83
CA ARG A 56 -4.02 15.66 -9.84
C ARG A 56 -5.46 16.10 -9.70
N GLY A 57 -6.32 15.22 -9.20
CA GLY A 57 -7.68 15.57 -8.81
C GLY A 57 -7.77 16.14 -7.39
N LYS A 58 -9.00 16.26 -6.89
CA LYS A 58 -9.29 16.57 -5.48
C LYS A 58 -8.80 15.47 -4.55
N ILE A 59 -8.47 15.83 -3.31
CA ILE A 59 -7.96 14.87 -2.32
C ILE A 59 -9.06 13.86 -1.98
N THR A 60 -8.67 12.59 -1.93
CA THR A 60 -9.53 11.47 -1.56
C THR A 60 -9.40 11.11 -0.08
N ASN A 61 -10.37 10.40 0.48
CA ASN A 61 -10.29 9.89 1.85
C ASN A 61 -10.71 8.41 1.92
N GLN A 62 -9.81 7.55 2.39
CA GLN A 62 -10.07 6.12 2.61
C GLN A 62 -10.78 5.84 3.93
N GLU A 63 -10.83 6.83 4.84
CA GLU A 63 -11.40 6.72 6.19
C GLU A 63 -10.77 5.54 6.98
N ALA A 64 -11.56 4.82 7.76
CA ALA A 64 -11.12 3.68 8.57
C ALA A 64 -11.10 2.37 7.76
N SER A 65 -10.32 2.36 6.66
CA SER A 65 -10.09 1.19 5.82
C SER A 65 -8.64 1.14 5.31
N GLY A 66 -8.12 -0.07 5.08
CA GLY A 66 -6.76 -0.31 4.55
C GLY A 66 -6.64 -0.24 3.03
N ARG A 67 -7.42 0.64 2.39
CA ARG A 67 -7.55 0.71 0.91
C ARG A 67 -6.54 1.62 0.23
N CYS A 68 -5.53 2.12 0.94
CA CYS A 68 -4.60 3.12 0.42
C CYS A 68 -3.96 2.74 -0.93
N TRP A 69 -3.62 1.47 -1.13
CA TRP A 69 -3.11 0.96 -2.41
C TRP A 69 -4.08 1.16 -3.57
N MET A 70 -5.39 0.89 -3.36
CA MET A 70 -6.44 1.15 -4.36
C MET A 70 -6.62 2.64 -4.59
N PHE A 71 -6.67 3.45 -3.52
CA PHE A 71 -6.80 4.90 -3.62
C PHE A 71 -5.64 5.51 -4.40
N ALA A 72 -4.41 5.12 -4.07
CA ALA A 72 -3.22 5.58 -4.76
C ALA A 72 -3.24 5.20 -6.25
N ALA A 73 -3.60 3.96 -6.58
CA ALA A 73 -3.64 3.50 -7.97
C ALA A 73 -4.76 4.15 -8.78
N LEU A 74 -5.92 4.43 -8.17
CA LEU A 74 -7.00 5.17 -8.83
C LEU A 74 -6.68 6.68 -8.93
N ASN A 75 -5.91 7.22 -7.98
CA ASN A 75 -5.43 8.60 -8.02
C ASN A 75 -4.37 8.83 -9.10
N THR A 76 -3.56 7.82 -9.44
CA THR A 76 -2.70 7.88 -10.63
C THR A 76 -3.51 7.72 -11.91
N ALA A 77 -4.44 6.74 -11.98
CA ALA A 77 -5.27 6.48 -13.16
C ALA A 77 -6.14 7.67 -13.59
N ARG A 78 -6.70 8.41 -12.63
CA ARG A 78 -7.66 9.48 -12.92
C ARG A 78 -7.07 10.64 -13.72
N VAL A 79 -5.75 10.82 -13.76
CA VAL A 79 -5.15 11.92 -14.51
C VAL A 79 -5.45 11.80 -16.00
N GLY A 80 -5.25 10.61 -16.58
CA GLY A 80 -5.61 10.36 -17.98
C GLY A 80 -7.11 10.49 -18.23
N THR A 81 -7.94 10.06 -17.27
CA THR A 81 -9.40 10.20 -17.34
C THR A 81 -9.86 11.64 -17.29
N MET A 82 -9.27 12.46 -16.42
CA MET A 82 -9.55 13.88 -16.32
C MET A 82 -9.23 14.62 -17.62
N GLU A 83 -8.16 14.22 -18.30
CA GLU A 83 -7.82 14.76 -19.62
C GLU A 83 -8.82 14.34 -20.69
N LYS A 84 -9.14 13.04 -20.80
CA LYS A 84 -10.09 12.52 -21.79
C LYS A 84 -11.51 13.06 -21.63
N LEU A 85 -11.97 13.23 -20.39
CA LEU A 85 -13.29 13.78 -20.07
C LEU A 85 -13.31 15.32 -20.01
N ASN A 86 -12.16 15.99 -20.15
CA ASN A 86 -12.03 17.44 -19.96
C ASN A 86 -12.63 17.95 -18.64
N VAL A 87 -12.39 17.26 -17.51
CA VAL A 87 -12.93 17.64 -16.18
C VAL A 87 -11.84 18.16 -15.24
N GLU A 88 -12.18 19.05 -14.31
CA GLU A 88 -11.22 19.57 -13.32
C GLU A 88 -10.77 18.51 -12.33
N SER A 89 -11.66 17.60 -11.96
CA SER A 89 -11.39 16.51 -11.03
C SER A 89 -12.30 15.34 -11.35
N PHE A 90 -11.77 14.14 -11.18
CA PHE A 90 -12.49 12.89 -11.30
C PHE A 90 -12.15 11.99 -10.12
N GLU A 91 -13.07 11.11 -9.75
CA GLU A 91 -12.81 10.08 -8.75
C GLU A 91 -13.47 8.77 -9.21
N PHE A 92 -12.68 7.70 -9.21
CA PHE A 92 -13.17 6.34 -9.40
C PHE A 92 -13.82 5.81 -8.12
N SER A 93 -14.71 4.83 -8.25
CA SER A 93 -15.25 4.12 -7.10
C SER A 93 -14.19 3.19 -6.51
N GLN A 94 -13.68 3.53 -5.33
CA GLN A 94 -12.82 2.63 -4.55
C GLN A 94 -13.63 1.52 -3.89
N ASN A 95 -14.93 1.73 -3.67
CA ASN A 95 -15.85 0.69 -3.20
C ASN A 95 -16.04 -0.43 -4.24
N TYR A 96 -16.10 -0.07 -5.54
CA TYR A 96 -16.18 -1.04 -6.63
C TYR A 96 -15.00 -2.00 -6.64
N THR A 97 -13.77 -1.48 -6.56
CA THR A 97 -12.57 -2.32 -6.51
C THR A 97 -12.45 -3.08 -5.19
N LEU A 98 -12.91 -2.51 -4.06
CA LEU A 98 -12.98 -3.22 -2.78
C LEU A 98 -13.87 -4.45 -2.84
N PHE A 99 -15.04 -4.35 -3.48
CA PHE A 99 -15.97 -5.47 -3.63
C PHE A 99 -15.29 -6.66 -4.30
N TRP A 100 -14.68 -6.42 -5.47
CA TRP A 100 -14.04 -7.48 -6.24
C TRP A 100 -12.80 -8.03 -5.55
N ASP A 101 -11.98 -7.17 -4.96
CA ASP A 101 -10.81 -7.57 -4.16
C ASP A 101 -11.19 -8.55 -3.04
N LYS A 102 -12.23 -8.22 -2.26
CA LYS A 102 -12.69 -9.05 -1.14
C LYS A 102 -13.18 -10.43 -1.59
N LEU A 103 -13.95 -10.47 -2.68
CA LEU A 103 -14.48 -11.72 -3.22
C LEU A 103 -13.36 -12.61 -3.77
N GLU A 104 -12.44 -12.01 -4.53
CA GLU A 104 -11.31 -12.71 -5.14
C GLU A 104 -10.32 -13.19 -4.09
N LYS A 105 -9.98 -12.39 -3.08
CA LYS A 105 -9.16 -12.83 -1.95
C LYS A 105 -9.77 -14.01 -1.21
N ALA A 106 -11.09 -14.01 -1.01
CA ALA A 106 -11.77 -15.16 -0.40
C ALA A 106 -11.61 -16.42 -1.26
N ASN A 107 -11.76 -16.31 -2.58
CA ASN A 107 -11.52 -17.41 -3.50
C ASN A 107 -10.07 -17.89 -3.48
N TYR A 108 -9.12 -16.96 -3.57
CA TYR A 108 -7.67 -17.23 -3.53
C TYR A 108 -7.26 -17.92 -2.24
N PHE A 109 -7.82 -17.49 -1.10
CA PHE A 109 -7.59 -18.13 0.20
C PHE A 109 -8.12 -19.57 0.21
N LEU A 110 -9.34 -19.81 -0.26
CA LEU A 110 -9.91 -21.16 -0.32
C LEU A 110 -9.06 -22.08 -1.21
N ASP A 111 -8.58 -21.58 -2.35
CA ASP A 111 -7.63 -22.32 -3.19
C ASP A 111 -6.31 -22.58 -2.45
N SER A 112 -5.78 -21.60 -1.73
CA SER A 112 -4.55 -21.76 -0.95
C SER A 112 -4.70 -22.82 0.14
N ILE A 113 -5.88 -22.94 0.76
CA ILE A 113 -6.19 -24.00 1.73
C ILE A 113 -6.26 -25.36 1.04
N LEU A 114 -6.88 -25.46 -0.13
CA LEU A 114 -6.94 -26.69 -0.93
C LEU A 114 -5.53 -27.14 -1.37
N ASP A 115 -4.70 -26.20 -1.83
CA ASP A 115 -3.31 -26.43 -2.23
C ASP A 115 -2.44 -26.93 -1.05
N THR A 116 -2.86 -26.64 0.18
CA THR A 116 -2.12 -26.93 1.42
C THR A 116 -2.82 -27.93 2.35
N VAL A 117 -3.79 -28.71 1.88
CA VAL A 117 -4.51 -29.69 2.74
C VAL A 117 -3.59 -30.72 3.39
N ASN A 118 -2.45 -31.02 2.78
CA ASN A 118 -1.44 -31.94 3.30
C ASN A 118 -0.51 -31.33 4.37
N GLU A 119 -0.49 -30.00 4.51
CA GLU A 119 0.31 -29.32 5.52
C GLU A 119 -0.23 -29.59 6.93
N ALA A 120 0.66 -29.68 7.91
CA ALA A 120 0.27 -29.82 9.31
C ALA A 120 -0.56 -28.62 9.79
N GLN A 121 -1.57 -28.86 10.65
CA GLN A 121 -2.49 -27.81 11.11
C GLN A 121 -1.79 -26.68 11.89
N ASP A 122 -0.71 -27.01 12.60
CA ASP A 122 0.12 -26.09 13.38
C ASP A 122 1.35 -25.59 12.61
N SER A 123 1.43 -25.84 11.30
CA SER A 123 2.53 -25.35 10.48
C SER A 123 2.51 -23.82 10.37
N ARG A 124 3.71 -23.23 10.19
CA ARG A 124 3.85 -21.78 9.99
C ARG A 124 3.05 -21.27 8.79
N LEU A 125 2.98 -22.08 7.72
CA LEU A 125 2.23 -21.73 6.51
C LEU A 125 0.73 -21.65 6.78
N ILE A 126 0.14 -22.67 7.42
CA ILE A 126 -1.30 -22.65 7.76
C ILE A 126 -1.61 -21.52 8.74
N ALA A 127 -0.77 -21.31 9.76
CA ALA A 127 -0.92 -20.19 10.67
C ALA A 127 -0.88 -18.82 9.95
N HIS A 128 0.02 -18.66 8.97
CA HIS A 128 0.12 -17.45 8.18
C HIS A 128 -1.15 -17.23 7.31
N LEU A 129 -1.58 -18.23 6.54
CA LEU A 129 -2.78 -18.13 5.69
C LEU A 129 -4.03 -17.77 6.51
N LEU A 130 -4.15 -18.30 7.74
CA LEU A 130 -5.28 -18.03 8.63
C LEU A 130 -5.20 -16.69 9.36
N THR A 131 -4.08 -15.96 9.27
CA THR A 131 -3.87 -14.71 10.03
C THR A 131 -4.83 -13.62 9.60
N ASP A 132 -4.85 -13.26 8.31
CA ASP A 132 -5.77 -12.24 7.79
C ASP A 132 -6.13 -12.47 6.31
N PRO A 133 -7.01 -13.45 6.01
CA PRO A 133 -7.27 -13.93 4.66
C PRO A 133 -8.01 -12.93 3.76
N VAL A 134 -8.61 -11.88 4.33
CA VAL A 134 -9.39 -10.86 3.58
C VAL A 134 -8.94 -9.45 3.90
N GLN A 135 -7.73 -9.26 4.41
CA GLN A 135 -7.23 -7.93 4.75
C GLN A 135 -7.42 -6.92 3.62
N ASP A 136 -7.64 -5.65 3.96
CA ASP A 136 -7.89 -4.60 2.96
C ASP A 136 -6.68 -4.33 2.08
N GLY A 137 -5.47 -4.44 2.62
CA GLY A 137 -4.23 -4.10 1.94
C GLY A 137 -3.99 -4.94 0.68
N GLY A 138 -3.14 -4.44 -0.20
CA GLY A 138 -2.79 -5.11 -1.45
C GLY A 138 -1.52 -4.51 -2.05
N GLN A 139 -1.17 -5.02 -3.23
CA GLN A 139 0.03 -4.68 -3.99
C GLN A 139 -0.34 -4.22 -5.40
N TRP A 140 0.61 -3.63 -6.12
CA TRP A 140 0.38 -3.12 -7.46
C TRP A 140 -0.20 -4.17 -8.44
N ASP A 141 0.46 -5.33 -8.61
CA ASP A 141 -0.03 -6.35 -9.56
C ASP A 141 -1.38 -6.94 -9.15
N MET A 142 -1.68 -7.04 -7.84
CA MET A 142 -3.01 -7.45 -7.35
C MET A 142 -4.08 -6.47 -7.84
N PHE A 143 -3.78 -5.17 -7.82
CA PHE A 143 -4.71 -4.14 -8.27
C PHE A 143 -4.86 -4.16 -9.79
N SER A 144 -3.73 -4.33 -10.49
CA SER A 144 -3.70 -4.52 -11.94
C SER A 144 -4.62 -5.67 -12.36
N GLY A 145 -4.55 -6.82 -11.69
CA GLY A 145 -5.44 -7.97 -11.99
C GLY A 145 -6.92 -7.67 -11.78
N ILE A 146 -7.28 -6.89 -10.75
CA ILE A 146 -8.67 -6.44 -10.53
C ILE A 146 -9.12 -5.53 -11.69
N LEU A 147 -8.30 -4.54 -12.06
CA LEU A 147 -8.63 -3.62 -13.15
C LEU A 147 -8.72 -4.33 -14.51
N GLU A 148 -7.86 -5.31 -14.77
CA GLU A 148 -7.89 -6.08 -16.01
C GLU A 148 -9.16 -6.93 -16.14
N LYS A 149 -9.60 -7.57 -15.04
CA LYS A 149 -10.78 -8.44 -15.04
C LYS A 149 -12.10 -7.67 -14.95
N TYR A 150 -12.15 -6.63 -14.11
CA TYR A 150 -13.39 -5.95 -13.73
C TYR A 150 -13.46 -4.48 -14.20
N GLY A 151 -12.36 -3.90 -14.69
CA GLY A 151 -12.34 -2.49 -15.05
C GLY A 151 -12.51 -1.56 -13.84
N ALA A 152 -13.11 -0.40 -14.08
CA ALA A 152 -13.35 0.61 -13.05
C ALA A 152 -14.57 1.46 -13.41
N VAL A 153 -15.20 2.05 -12.41
CA VAL A 153 -16.38 2.91 -12.58
C VAL A 153 -16.19 4.27 -11.91
N PRO A 154 -16.84 5.35 -12.37
CA PRO A 154 -16.92 6.60 -11.63
C PRO A 154 -17.49 6.40 -10.22
N LYS A 155 -17.02 7.17 -9.24
CA LYS A 155 -17.49 7.09 -7.85
C LYS A 155 -19.00 7.27 -7.69
N ALA A 156 -19.62 8.08 -8.57
CA ALA A 156 -21.07 8.30 -8.56
C ALA A 156 -21.88 7.04 -8.93
N VAL A 157 -21.28 6.10 -9.66
CA VAL A 157 -21.95 4.86 -10.13
C VAL A 157 -22.02 3.83 -9.02
N MET A 158 -20.96 3.70 -8.22
CA MET A 158 -20.95 2.88 -7.00
C MET A 158 -20.37 3.69 -5.85
N PRO A 159 -21.19 4.44 -5.10
CA PRO A 159 -20.71 5.30 -4.03
C PRO A 159 -20.19 4.49 -2.83
N GLU A 160 -19.54 5.18 -1.90
CA GLU A 160 -19.13 4.59 -0.63
C GLU A 160 -20.35 4.18 0.22
N THR A 161 -20.20 3.10 0.98
CA THR A 161 -21.13 2.69 2.03
C THR A 161 -20.49 2.89 3.41
N PHE A 162 -21.23 2.58 4.48
CA PHE A 162 -20.64 2.57 5.82
C PHE A 162 -19.44 1.62 5.89
N HIS A 163 -19.57 0.40 5.35
CA HIS A 163 -18.55 -0.64 5.45
C HIS A 163 -17.40 -0.47 4.47
N SER A 164 -17.55 0.26 3.37
CA SER A 164 -16.41 0.63 2.55
C SER A 164 -15.50 1.63 3.28
N ALA A 165 -16.08 2.57 4.04
CA ALA A 165 -15.35 3.53 4.86
C ALA A 165 -14.90 3.00 6.24
N HIS A 166 -15.48 1.90 6.73
CA HIS A 166 -15.21 1.29 8.04
C HIS A 166 -15.24 -0.25 7.94
N THR A 167 -14.14 -0.82 7.47
CA THR A 167 -14.08 -2.25 7.06
C THR A 167 -13.87 -3.22 8.21
N SER A 168 -13.50 -2.75 9.41
CA SER A 168 -13.08 -3.61 10.52
C SER A 168 -14.07 -4.74 10.86
N VAL A 169 -15.36 -4.41 10.96
CA VAL A 169 -16.42 -5.39 11.27
C VAL A 169 -16.65 -6.35 10.08
N LEU A 170 -16.66 -5.83 8.85
CA LEU A 170 -16.79 -6.64 7.64
C LEU A 170 -15.65 -7.67 7.56
N ASN A 171 -14.41 -7.23 7.72
CA ASN A 171 -13.23 -8.09 7.72
C ASN A 171 -13.29 -9.13 8.84
N THR A 172 -13.69 -8.74 10.06
CA THR A 172 -13.83 -9.67 11.19
C THR A 172 -14.80 -10.81 10.88
N ILE A 173 -15.97 -10.49 10.31
CA ILE A 173 -17.00 -11.47 9.98
C ILE A 173 -16.52 -12.41 8.87
N LEU A 174 -16.00 -11.85 7.77
CA LEU A 174 -15.51 -12.63 6.64
C LEU A 174 -14.32 -13.52 7.02
N THR A 175 -13.34 -12.99 7.75
CA THR A 175 -12.20 -13.75 8.26
C THR A 175 -12.63 -14.88 9.18
N SER A 176 -13.59 -14.63 10.09
CA SER A 176 -14.14 -15.70 10.93
C SER A 176 -14.77 -16.81 10.09
N LYS A 177 -15.54 -16.45 9.06
CA LYS A 177 -16.20 -17.44 8.21
C LYS A 177 -15.23 -18.21 7.32
N LEU A 178 -14.21 -17.55 6.77
CA LEU A 178 -13.20 -18.23 5.97
C LEU A 178 -12.34 -19.18 6.79
N ARG A 179 -12.05 -18.87 8.05
CA ARG A 179 -11.42 -19.82 8.98
C ARG A 179 -12.29 -21.05 9.22
N GLU A 180 -13.60 -20.88 9.35
CA GLU A 180 -14.56 -21.99 9.43
C GLU A 180 -14.53 -22.83 8.15
N PHE A 181 -14.57 -22.20 6.96
CA PHE A 181 -14.46 -22.89 5.69
C PHE A 181 -13.14 -23.66 5.54
N ALA A 182 -12.02 -23.07 5.97
CA ALA A 182 -10.73 -23.74 5.96
C ALA A 182 -10.71 -25.00 6.84
N SER A 183 -11.32 -24.94 8.03
CA SER A 183 -11.51 -26.13 8.89
C SER A 183 -12.36 -27.18 8.19
N VAL A 184 -13.50 -26.81 7.59
CA VAL A 184 -14.36 -27.75 6.84
C VAL A 184 -13.60 -28.43 5.71
N LEU A 185 -12.82 -27.69 4.92
CA LEU A 185 -12.07 -28.26 3.79
C LEU A 185 -10.98 -29.23 4.27
N ARG A 186 -10.23 -28.87 5.31
CA ARG A 186 -9.13 -29.68 5.84
C ARG A 186 -9.63 -30.91 6.59
N GLU A 187 -10.71 -30.80 7.37
CA GLU A 187 -11.36 -31.94 8.02
C GLU A 187 -11.99 -32.89 7.00
N GLY A 188 -12.59 -32.35 5.94
CA GLY A 188 -13.08 -33.16 4.83
C GLY A 188 -11.97 -33.98 4.16
N HIS A 189 -10.80 -33.36 3.92
CA HIS A 189 -9.62 -34.09 3.42
C HIS A 189 -9.17 -35.20 4.38
N GLN A 190 -9.11 -34.92 5.68
CA GLN A 190 -8.76 -35.92 6.70
C GLN A 190 -9.78 -37.07 6.78
N ALA A 191 -11.05 -36.78 6.49
CA ALA A 191 -12.12 -37.77 6.39
C ALA A 191 -12.09 -38.57 5.07
N GLY A 192 -11.13 -38.32 4.18
CA GLY A 192 -10.94 -39.04 2.93
C GLY A 192 -11.72 -38.49 1.74
N GLN A 193 -12.28 -37.28 1.83
CA GLN A 193 -12.88 -36.62 0.66
C GLN A 193 -11.81 -36.26 -0.37
N THR A 194 -12.17 -36.42 -1.64
CA THR A 194 -11.32 -36.05 -2.78
C THR A 194 -11.19 -34.54 -2.93
N THR A 195 -10.12 -34.08 -3.59
CA THR A 195 -9.93 -32.65 -3.88
C THR A 195 -11.10 -32.08 -4.68
N GLU A 196 -11.67 -32.85 -5.59
CA GLU A 196 -12.84 -32.47 -6.39
C GLU A 196 -14.09 -32.27 -5.54
N GLU A 197 -14.37 -33.17 -4.59
CA GLU A 197 -15.49 -33.03 -3.64
C GLU A 197 -15.33 -31.82 -2.71
N LEU A 198 -14.09 -31.51 -2.32
CA LEU A 198 -13.79 -30.34 -1.50
C LEU A 198 -13.91 -29.04 -2.31
N ALA A 199 -13.37 -29.01 -3.53
CA ALA A 199 -13.46 -27.88 -4.43
C ALA A 199 -14.92 -27.55 -4.80
N ALA A 200 -15.78 -28.57 -4.94
CA ALA A 200 -17.21 -28.38 -5.20
C ALA A 200 -17.94 -27.60 -4.08
N LYS A 201 -17.42 -27.59 -2.85
CA LYS A 201 -17.99 -26.79 -1.75
C LYS A 201 -17.73 -25.29 -1.90
N LYS A 202 -16.74 -24.88 -2.69
CA LYS A 202 -16.34 -23.47 -2.82
C LYS A 202 -17.46 -22.59 -3.34
N GLU A 203 -18.33 -23.11 -4.21
CA GLU A 203 -19.44 -22.32 -4.79
C GLU A 203 -20.36 -21.76 -3.69
N ASP A 204 -20.85 -22.62 -2.79
CA ASP A 204 -21.69 -22.21 -1.66
C ASP A 204 -20.93 -21.30 -0.68
N MET A 205 -19.64 -21.59 -0.45
CA MET A 205 -18.78 -20.78 0.42
C MET A 205 -18.61 -19.36 -0.14
N LEU A 206 -18.35 -19.23 -1.44
CA LEU A 206 -18.21 -17.95 -2.13
C LEU A 206 -19.54 -17.23 -2.27
N TYR A 207 -20.65 -17.96 -2.45
CA TYR A 207 -21.97 -17.36 -2.43
C TYR A 207 -22.28 -16.68 -1.08
N PHE A 208 -21.89 -17.29 0.04
CA PHE A 208 -21.99 -16.62 1.34
C PHE A 208 -21.18 -15.32 1.37
N VAL A 209 -19.94 -15.35 0.92
CA VAL A 209 -19.06 -14.17 0.87
C VAL A 209 -19.68 -13.08 0.01
N TYR A 210 -20.08 -13.41 -1.22
CA TYR A 210 -20.78 -12.51 -2.14
C TYR A 210 -22.02 -11.88 -1.51
N ASN A 211 -22.85 -12.70 -0.85
CA ASN A 211 -24.07 -12.24 -0.20
C ASN A 211 -23.81 -11.23 0.92
N VAL A 212 -22.75 -11.43 1.71
CA VAL A 212 -22.31 -10.46 2.74
C VAL A 212 -21.77 -9.18 2.08
N LEU A 213 -20.96 -9.30 1.03
CA LEU A 213 -20.40 -8.16 0.32
C LEU A 213 -21.48 -7.29 -0.32
N VAL A 214 -22.48 -7.87 -1.00
CA VAL A 214 -23.60 -7.10 -1.57
C VAL A 214 -24.37 -6.34 -0.49
N LYS A 215 -24.62 -6.98 0.67
CA LYS A 215 -25.29 -6.32 1.81
C LYS A 215 -24.48 -5.17 2.42
N ALA A 216 -23.14 -5.29 2.42
CA ALA A 216 -22.26 -4.33 3.07
C ALA A 216 -21.81 -3.19 2.13
N LEU A 217 -21.58 -3.50 0.85
CA LEU A 217 -20.94 -2.64 -0.13
C LEU A 217 -21.86 -2.21 -1.28
N GLY A 218 -23.05 -2.81 -1.38
CA GLY A 218 -24.03 -2.53 -2.43
C GLY A 218 -23.96 -3.50 -3.61
N GLU A 219 -24.96 -3.42 -4.48
CA GLU A 219 -25.01 -4.17 -5.74
C GLU A 219 -23.97 -3.60 -6.71
N VAL A 220 -23.26 -4.49 -7.40
CA VAL A 220 -22.20 -4.09 -8.34
C VAL A 220 -22.83 -3.72 -9.68
N PRO A 221 -22.50 -2.55 -10.27
CA PRO A 221 -22.99 -2.16 -11.58
C PRO A 221 -22.37 -3.05 -12.69
N GLU A 222 -23.22 -3.67 -13.50
CA GLU A 222 -22.82 -4.40 -14.70
C GLU A 222 -22.76 -3.49 -15.94
N THR A 223 -23.71 -2.57 -16.03
CA THR A 223 -23.76 -1.49 -17.02
C THR A 223 -24.23 -0.21 -16.33
N PHE A 224 -23.83 0.95 -16.85
CA PHE A 224 -24.24 2.23 -16.27
C PHE A 224 -24.28 3.35 -17.30
N THR A 225 -25.00 4.41 -16.94
CA THR A 225 -24.94 5.71 -17.60
C THR A 225 -24.26 6.73 -16.68
N TYR A 226 -23.27 7.46 -17.19
CA TYR A 226 -22.56 8.50 -16.46
C TYR A 226 -22.76 9.86 -17.12
N ASP A 227 -23.47 10.73 -16.41
CA ASP A 227 -23.71 12.12 -16.79
C ASP A 227 -22.71 13.03 -16.06
N TYR A 228 -22.08 13.94 -16.81
CA TYR A 228 -21.15 14.90 -16.23
C TYR A 228 -21.15 16.22 -17.01
N ARG A 229 -20.53 17.24 -16.41
CA ARG A 229 -20.19 18.48 -17.12
C ARG A 229 -18.69 18.62 -17.19
N ASP A 230 -18.19 19.06 -18.34
CA ASP A 230 -16.77 19.35 -18.54
C ASP A 230 -16.40 20.73 -17.97
N LYS A 231 -15.14 21.14 -18.15
CA LYS A 231 -14.62 22.46 -17.75
C LYS A 231 -15.30 23.64 -18.43
N ASP A 232 -15.95 23.41 -19.56
CA ASP A 232 -16.67 24.43 -20.34
C ASP A 232 -18.17 24.48 -19.99
N ASP A 233 -18.56 23.80 -18.90
CA ASP A 233 -19.93 23.62 -18.44
C ASP A 233 -20.83 22.92 -19.48
N GLN A 234 -20.27 22.16 -20.42
CA GLN A 234 -21.05 21.40 -21.40
C GLN A 234 -21.49 20.06 -20.82
N TYR A 235 -22.75 19.70 -21.06
CA TYR A 235 -23.31 18.41 -20.63
C TYR A 235 -22.83 17.28 -21.52
N HIS A 236 -22.36 16.20 -20.89
CA HIS A 236 -21.96 14.96 -21.54
C HIS A 236 -22.65 13.77 -20.89
N ARG A 237 -22.88 12.73 -21.69
CA ARG A 237 -23.44 11.45 -21.24
C ARG A 237 -22.69 10.30 -21.88
N ILE A 238 -22.25 9.36 -21.05
CA ILE A 238 -21.72 8.06 -21.47
C ILE A 238 -22.79 7.03 -21.12
N SER A 239 -23.45 6.43 -22.11
CA SER A 239 -24.61 5.54 -21.90
C SER A 239 -24.23 4.07 -22.07
N ASP A 240 -24.92 3.21 -21.32
CA ASP A 240 -24.93 1.75 -21.48
C ASP A 240 -23.52 1.12 -21.58
N VAL A 241 -22.58 1.68 -20.82
CA VAL A 241 -21.19 1.23 -20.81
C VAL A 241 -20.94 0.25 -19.67
N THR A 242 -20.11 -0.75 -19.90
CA THR A 242 -19.62 -1.65 -18.86
C THR A 242 -18.41 -1.04 -18.13
N PRO A 243 -18.11 -1.49 -16.89
CA PRO A 243 -16.89 -1.10 -16.18
C PRO A 243 -15.58 -1.33 -16.96
N GLN A 244 -15.50 -2.42 -17.73
CA GLN A 244 -14.33 -2.75 -18.56
C GLN A 244 -14.19 -1.79 -19.75
N GLU A 245 -15.30 -1.51 -20.46
CA GLU A 245 -15.30 -0.56 -21.58
C GLU A 245 -14.98 0.86 -21.10
N PHE A 246 -15.48 1.27 -19.94
CA PHE A 246 -15.15 2.56 -19.34
C PHE A 246 -13.66 2.65 -19.02
N PHE A 247 -13.09 1.63 -18.37
CA PHE A 247 -11.67 1.59 -18.04
C PHE A 247 -10.79 1.66 -19.30
N SER A 248 -11.07 0.81 -20.30
CA SER A 248 -10.34 0.79 -21.57
C SER A 248 -10.40 2.15 -22.28
N SER A 249 -11.59 2.76 -22.36
CA SER A 249 -11.79 4.02 -23.07
C SER A 249 -11.20 5.22 -22.35
N TYR A 250 -11.35 5.32 -21.03
CA TYR A 250 -11.07 6.54 -20.27
C TYR A 250 -9.84 6.49 -19.37
N VAL A 251 -9.30 5.31 -19.04
CA VAL A 251 -7.97 5.21 -18.42
C VAL A 251 -6.94 4.94 -19.52
N GLY A 252 -7.18 3.93 -20.36
CA GLY A 252 -6.31 3.61 -21.49
C GLY A 252 -4.90 3.20 -21.07
N TRP A 253 -4.75 2.62 -19.88
CA TRP A 253 -3.49 2.05 -19.43
C TRP A 253 -3.21 0.71 -20.12
N ASP A 254 -1.97 0.54 -20.55
CA ASP A 254 -1.41 -0.78 -20.81
C ASP A 254 -0.83 -1.30 -19.48
N LEU A 255 -1.71 -1.91 -18.68
CA LEU A 255 -1.38 -2.43 -17.35
C LEU A 255 -0.11 -3.33 -17.34
N PRO A 256 0.07 -4.26 -18.31
CA PRO A 256 1.32 -5.00 -18.48
C PRO A 256 2.61 -4.17 -18.64
N ASN A 257 2.52 -2.89 -19.03
CA ASN A 257 3.68 -1.98 -19.13
C ASN A 257 3.98 -1.21 -17.86
N LEU A 258 3.10 -1.22 -16.87
CA LEU A 258 3.35 -0.62 -15.56
C LEU A 258 4.02 -1.67 -14.65
N VAL A 259 5.30 -1.48 -14.39
CA VAL A 259 6.16 -2.43 -13.68
C VAL A 259 6.47 -1.92 -12.28
N SER A 260 6.40 -2.83 -11.31
CA SER A 260 6.78 -2.55 -9.93
C SER A 260 8.29 -2.69 -9.74
N LEU A 261 8.96 -1.58 -9.45
CA LEU A 261 10.33 -1.56 -8.94
C LEU A 261 10.33 -1.65 -7.42
N LEU A 262 11.27 -2.42 -6.87
CA LEU A 262 11.46 -2.61 -5.44
C LEU A 262 12.88 -2.20 -5.05
N ASN A 263 13.04 -1.68 -3.83
CA ASN A 263 14.33 -1.56 -3.15
C ASN A 263 14.28 -2.25 -1.79
N ALA A 264 14.75 -3.50 -1.77
CA ALA A 264 14.95 -4.33 -0.59
C ALA A 264 16.43 -4.71 -0.50
N PRO A 265 17.27 -3.97 0.24
CA PRO A 265 18.73 -4.17 0.27
C PRO A 265 19.18 -5.36 1.13
N THR A 266 18.32 -6.35 1.37
CA THR A 266 18.64 -7.53 2.18
C THR A 266 19.49 -8.52 1.38
N ALA A 267 20.32 -9.31 2.08
CA ALA A 267 21.30 -10.18 1.43
C ALA A 267 20.69 -11.29 0.56
N ASP A 268 19.47 -11.73 0.89
CA ASP A 268 18.71 -12.73 0.14
C ASP A 268 18.06 -12.18 -1.15
N LYS A 269 18.06 -10.86 -1.33
CA LYS A 269 17.41 -10.18 -2.47
C LYS A 269 18.43 -9.40 -3.31
N PRO A 270 19.40 -10.04 -3.99
CA PRO A 270 20.31 -9.33 -4.88
C PRO A 270 19.59 -8.51 -5.96
N TYR A 271 20.10 -7.31 -6.25
CA TYR A 271 19.54 -6.45 -7.29
C TYR A 271 19.64 -7.09 -8.69
N GLY A 272 18.77 -6.67 -9.60
CA GLY A 272 18.70 -7.19 -10.97
C GLY A 272 18.00 -8.53 -11.09
N ARG A 273 17.23 -8.92 -10.07
CA ARG A 273 16.41 -10.12 -10.05
C ARG A 273 14.94 -9.74 -9.86
N ALA A 274 14.06 -10.58 -10.40
CA ALA A 274 12.63 -10.46 -10.20
C ALA A 274 12.14 -11.42 -9.11
N TYR A 275 11.23 -10.96 -8.26
CA TYR A 275 10.71 -11.70 -7.11
C TYR A 275 9.18 -11.76 -7.12
N THR A 276 8.66 -12.81 -6.50
CA THR A 276 7.25 -12.95 -6.10
C THR A 276 7.20 -13.44 -4.66
N VAL A 277 6.02 -13.42 -4.03
CA VAL A 277 5.80 -13.94 -2.68
C VAL A 277 4.76 -15.05 -2.77
N LYS A 278 5.07 -16.22 -2.23
CA LYS A 278 4.15 -17.37 -2.21
C LYS A 278 2.84 -16.99 -1.52
N TYR A 279 1.72 -17.42 -2.11
CA TYR A 279 0.37 -17.19 -1.59
C TYR A 279 -0.01 -15.70 -1.39
N LEU A 280 0.72 -14.77 -2.02
CA LEU A 280 0.34 -13.36 -2.10
C LEU A 280 -0.43 -13.10 -3.40
N GLY A 281 -1.73 -12.86 -3.30
CA GLY A 281 -2.54 -12.62 -4.48
C GLY A 281 -3.98 -12.22 -4.19
N THR A 282 -4.73 -11.96 -5.27
CA THR A 282 -6.16 -11.63 -5.22
C THR A 282 -6.90 -12.43 -6.28
N VAL A 283 -6.73 -12.10 -7.55
CA VAL A 283 -7.31 -12.87 -8.66
C VAL A 283 -6.43 -14.08 -8.94
N LYS A 284 -6.94 -15.31 -8.78
CA LYS A 284 -6.15 -16.55 -8.83
C LYS A 284 -5.49 -16.78 -10.20
N GLU A 285 -6.19 -16.43 -11.27
CA GLU A 285 -5.75 -16.58 -12.66
C GLU A 285 -4.93 -15.40 -13.18
N ALA A 286 -4.80 -14.31 -12.42
CA ALA A 286 -3.99 -13.17 -12.81
C ALA A 286 -2.48 -13.47 -12.71
N GLN A 287 -1.67 -12.59 -13.28
CA GLN A 287 -0.22 -12.66 -13.13
C GLN A 287 0.15 -12.59 -11.64
N PRO A 288 1.18 -13.36 -11.20
CA PRO A 288 1.67 -13.25 -9.84
C PRO A 288 2.23 -11.84 -9.60
N VAL A 289 2.34 -11.47 -8.32
CA VAL A 289 3.01 -10.22 -7.96
C VAL A 289 4.48 -10.28 -8.37
N ARG A 290 4.97 -9.23 -9.03
CA ARG A 290 6.32 -9.18 -9.60
C ARG A 290 7.02 -7.92 -9.14
N TYR A 291 8.18 -8.10 -8.54
CA TYR A 291 9.06 -7.00 -8.16
C TYR A 291 10.38 -7.11 -8.89
N ILE A 292 10.85 -6.06 -9.54
CA ILE A 292 12.26 -5.99 -9.94
C ILE A 292 13.02 -5.30 -8.81
N ASN A 293 13.89 -6.02 -8.10
CA ASN A 293 14.69 -5.41 -7.04
C ASN A 293 15.87 -4.64 -7.66
N VAL A 294 16.00 -3.36 -7.37
CA VAL A 294 17.01 -2.47 -7.93
C VAL A 294 17.58 -1.52 -6.87
N PRO A 295 18.76 -0.91 -7.11
CA PRO A 295 19.28 0.16 -6.25
C PRO A 295 18.29 1.33 -6.14
N ILE A 296 18.30 2.01 -4.99
CA ILE A 296 17.35 3.08 -4.68
C ILE A 296 17.38 4.24 -5.69
N ASP A 297 18.57 4.55 -6.24
CA ASP A 297 18.73 5.60 -7.26
C ASP A 297 17.92 5.32 -8.51
N VAL A 298 17.75 4.04 -8.88
CA VAL A 298 16.95 3.64 -10.04
C VAL A 298 15.46 3.93 -9.81
N LEU A 299 14.97 3.74 -8.58
CA LEU A 299 13.60 4.13 -8.22
C LEU A 299 13.44 5.65 -8.36
N LYS A 300 14.38 6.42 -7.82
CA LYS A 300 14.36 7.89 -7.86
C LYS A 300 14.39 8.40 -9.30
N GLU A 301 15.32 7.92 -10.11
CA GLU A 301 15.46 8.31 -11.52
C GLU A 301 14.19 8.03 -12.33
N ALA A 302 13.61 6.83 -12.17
CA ALA A 302 12.39 6.45 -12.87
C ALA A 302 11.18 7.29 -12.41
N ALA A 303 11.08 7.58 -11.11
CA ALA A 303 10.01 8.42 -10.58
C ALA A 303 10.14 9.88 -11.05
N VAL A 304 11.34 10.47 -11.04
CA VAL A 304 11.59 11.81 -11.60
C VAL A 304 11.23 11.86 -13.08
N ALA A 305 11.64 10.87 -13.86
CA ALA A 305 11.35 10.82 -15.29
C ALA A 305 9.83 10.76 -15.57
N SER A 306 9.09 9.95 -14.81
CA SER A 306 7.63 9.88 -14.87
C SER A 306 6.97 11.22 -14.54
N ILE A 307 7.37 11.84 -13.43
CA ILE A 307 6.83 13.14 -12.99
C ILE A 307 7.10 14.23 -14.03
N LYS A 308 8.31 14.29 -14.59
CA LYS A 308 8.66 15.24 -15.68
C LYS A 308 7.83 15.04 -16.94
N ASN A 309 7.34 13.83 -17.18
CA ASN A 309 6.41 13.54 -18.26
C ASN A 309 4.93 13.78 -17.90
N GLY A 310 4.65 14.34 -16.71
CA GLY A 310 3.30 14.62 -16.23
C GLY A 310 2.56 13.40 -15.68
N GLU A 311 3.25 12.27 -15.50
CA GLU A 311 2.66 11.00 -15.07
C GLU A 311 2.92 10.78 -13.56
N PRO A 312 1.87 10.81 -12.71
CA PRO A 312 2.03 10.58 -11.28
C PRO A 312 2.43 9.13 -10.98
N VAL A 313 3.14 8.91 -9.87
CA VAL A 313 3.77 7.61 -9.56
C VAL A 313 3.15 7.01 -8.29
N TRP A 314 2.61 5.81 -8.41
CA TRP A 314 2.19 5.02 -7.23
C TRP A 314 3.44 4.56 -6.48
N PHE A 315 3.43 4.65 -5.14
CA PHE A 315 4.52 4.12 -4.33
C PHE A 315 4.06 3.53 -3.01
N GLY A 316 4.85 2.60 -2.49
CA GLY A 316 4.69 1.95 -1.19
C GLY A 316 5.85 2.26 -0.24
N CYS A 317 5.53 2.60 1.00
CA CYS A 317 6.50 3.02 2.02
C CYS A 317 6.10 2.58 3.44
N ASP A 318 6.99 2.80 4.42
CA ASP A 318 6.64 2.77 5.84
C ASP A 318 6.25 4.17 6.35
N VAL A 319 5.00 4.57 6.13
CA VAL A 319 4.55 5.96 6.38
C VAL A 319 4.61 6.37 7.85
N GLY A 320 4.64 5.40 8.78
CA GLY A 320 4.67 5.68 10.21
C GLY A 320 6.03 6.18 10.71
N LYS A 321 7.10 6.01 9.92
CA LYS A 321 8.46 6.35 10.33
C LYS A 321 8.72 7.84 10.11
N LEU A 322 9.16 8.52 11.18
CA LEU A 322 9.62 9.91 11.14
C LEU A 322 8.64 10.87 10.44
N LEU A 323 7.34 10.64 10.65
CA LEU A 323 6.26 11.45 10.08
C LEU A 323 5.77 12.49 11.09
N VAL A 324 5.88 13.77 10.72
CA VAL A 324 5.21 14.88 11.42
C VAL A 324 3.81 15.03 10.85
N LYS A 325 2.86 14.25 11.39
CA LYS A 325 1.53 14.03 10.81
C LYS A 325 0.75 15.33 10.49
N ASP A 326 0.67 16.24 11.45
CA ASP A 326 -0.12 17.47 11.32
C ASP A 326 0.50 18.46 10.32
N ALA A 327 1.84 18.45 10.21
CA ALA A 327 2.56 19.27 9.23
C ALA A 327 2.57 18.64 7.83
N GLY A 328 2.31 17.34 7.73
CA GLY A 328 2.41 16.59 6.48
C GLY A 328 3.85 16.45 6.01
N ILE A 329 4.80 16.25 6.92
CA ILE A 329 6.23 16.17 6.60
C ILE A 329 6.78 14.79 6.93
N MET A 330 7.49 14.20 5.97
CA MET A 330 8.24 12.95 6.10
C MET A 330 9.72 13.26 5.89
N ASP A 331 10.50 13.32 6.96
CA ASP A 331 11.91 13.75 6.91
C ASP A 331 12.73 12.92 7.91
N ASP A 332 13.90 12.45 7.48
CA ASP A 332 14.83 11.61 8.25
C ASP A 332 15.35 12.30 9.53
N LYS A 333 15.23 13.63 9.61
CA LYS A 333 15.60 14.48 10.74
C LYS A 333 14.38 15.16 11.35
N SER A 334 13.21 14.52 11.26
CA SER A 334 12.01 15.03 11.94
C SER A 334 12.16 14.99 13.46
N TYR A 335 12.88 13.99 13.98
CA TYR A 335 13.02 13.76 15.43
C TYR A 335 14.47 13.48 15.83
N ASP A 336 14.97 14.23 16.81
CA ASP A 336 16.31 14.10 17.40
C ASP A 336 16.30 13.11 18.58
N TYR A 337 15.98 11.83 18.31
CA TYR A 337 15.85 10.81 19.36
C TYR A 337 17.16 10.53 20.10
N ASP A 338 18.30 10.67 19.44
CA ASP A 338 19.60 10.54 20.08
C ASP A 338 19.81 11.58 21.18
N LEU A 339 19.41 12.83 20.96
CA LEU A 339 19.48 13.89 21.96
C LEU A 339 18.49 13.71 23.10
N THR A 340 17.28 13.21 22.82
CA THR A 340 16.23 13.11 23.85
C THR A 340 16.24 11.81 24.64
N LEU A 341 16.67 10.71 24.02
CA LEU A 341 16.71 9.38 24.64
C LEU A 341 18.14 8.96 25.05
N GLY A 342 19.15 9.70 24.60
CA GLY A 342 20.58 9.45 24.83
C GLY A 342 21.22 8.54 23.78
N GLU A 343 20.42 7.79 23.00
CA GLU A 343 20.86 6.97 21.87
C GLU A 343 19.79 6.96 20.76
N GLY A 344 20.25 6.98 19.50
CA GLY A 344 19.39 6.95 18.32
C GLY A 344 18.96 5.55 17.89
N LEU A 345 18.05 5.49 16.91
CA LEU A 345 17.58 4.25 16.30
C LEU A 345 18.40 3.93 15.04
N ASN A 346 19.47 3.16 15.20
CA ASN A 346 20.57 3.08 14.23
C ASN A 346 20.55 1.86 13.28
N LEU A 347 19.40 1.19 13.13
CA LEU A 347 19.31 0.05 12.20
C LEU A 347 19.36 0.56 10.76
N SER A 348 20.14 -0.09 9.89
CA SER A 348 20.11 0.16 8.44
C SER A 348 18.79 -0.31 7.81
N LYS A 349 18.47 0.15 6.61
CA LYS A 349 17.26 -0.31 5.89
C LYS A 349 17.15 -1.84 5.78
N ALA A 350 18.26 -2.51 5.48
CA ALA A 350 18.32 -3.98 5.43
C ALA A 350 18.04 -4.61 6.80
N GLN A 351 18.68 -4.10 7.86
CA GLN A 351 18.45 -4.59 9.22
C GLN A 351 17.02 -4.34 9.69
N ARG A 352 16.40 -3.21 9.34
CA ARG A 352 15.00 -2.94 9.69
C ARG A 352 14.04 -3.93 9.02
N LEU A 353 14.33 -4.37 7.79
CA LEU A 353 13.58 -5.42 7.11
C LEU A 353 13.80 -6.79 7.77
N ASP A 354 15.07 -7.19 7.97
CA ASP A 354 15.44 -8.52 8.50
C ASP A 354 14.98 -8.74 9.94
N TYR A 355 14.98 -7.68 10.76
CA TYR A 355 14.64 -7.72 12.18
C TYR A 355 13.23 -7.22 12.50
N GLY A 356 12.40 -6.96 11.47
CA GLY A 356 10.98 -6.62 11.64
C GLY A 356 10.70 -5.25 12.25
N ASP A 357 11.62 -4.29 12.13
CA ASP A 357 11.37 -2.90 12.54
C ASP A 357 10.59 -2.11 11.49
N SER A 358 10.76 -2.40 10.21
CA SER A 358 10.13 -1.67 9.11
C SER A 358 9.78 -2.58 7.95
N LEU A 359 8.73 -2.20 7.21
CA LEU A 359 8.18 -2.90 6.05
C LEU A 359 7.19 -1.95 5.33
N LEU A 360 6.70 -2.33 4.14
CA LEU A 360 5.68 -1.55 3.45
C LEU A 360 4.37 -1.55 4.26
N THR A 361 3.92 -0.38 4.72
CA THR A 361 2.70 -0.23 5.50
C THR A 361 1.62 0.59 4.81
N HIS A 362 1.99 1.47 3.87
CA HIS A 362 1.03 2.37 3.23
C HIS A 362 1.45 2.70 1.80
N ALA A 363 0.46 3.01 0.96
CA ALA A 363 0.68 3.41 -0.43
C ALA A 363 0.09 4.79 -0.70
N MET A 364 0.82 5.60 -1.46
CA MET A 364 0.48 6.99 -1.80
C MET A 364 0.91 7.30 -3.23
N VAL A 365 0.82 8.56 -3.64
CA VAL A 365 1.15 8.99 -5.01
C VAL A 365 2.17 10.13 -4.99
N PHE A 366 3.27 9.98 -5.72
CA PHE A 366 4.13 11.12 -6.05
C PHE A 366 3.47 11.93 -7.17
N VAL A 367 3.20 13.20 -6.90
CA VAL A 367 2.57 14.16 -7.83
C VAL A 367 3.48 15.36 -8.11
N GLY A 368 4.75 15.27 -7.73
CA GLY A 368 5.74 16.31 -7.97
C GLY A 368 7.06 16.03 -7.27
N VAL A 369 8.09 16.75 -7.69
CA VAL A 369 9.44 16.69 -7.13
C VAL A 369 10.05 18.10 -7.16
N ASN A 370 10.86 18.41 -6.16
CA ASN A 370 11.71 19.59 -6.17
C ASN A 370 13.15 19.14 -6.45
N LEU A 371 13.72 19.61 -7.54
CA LEU A 371 15.09 19.29 -7.95
C LEU A 371 16.06 20.45 -7.62
N ASP A 372 17.32 20.11 -7.38
CA ASP A 372 18.41 21.09 -7.35
C ASP A 372 18.90 21.47 -8.76
N ASP A 373 19.87 22.38 -8.83
CA ASP A 373 20.47 22.84 -10.09
C ASP A 373 21.18 21.74 -10.88
N GLU A 374 21.56 20.64 -10.23
CA GLU A 374 22.17 19.45 -10.86
C GLU A 374 21.11 18.42 -11.28
N GLY A 375 19.83 18.68 -11.00
CA GLY A 375 18.71 17.80 -11.31
C GLY A 375 18.48 16.68 -10.30
N LYS A 376 19.08 16.75 -9.11
CA LYS A 376 18.89 15.76 -8.04
C LYS A 376 17.67 16.10 -7.18
N PRO A 377 16.90 15.10 -6.73
CA PRO A 377 15.75 15.32 -5.87
C PRO A 377 16.15 15.85 -4.49
N LEU A 378 15.46 16.90 -4.05
CA LEU A 378 15.57 17.48 -2.71
C LEU A 378 14.38 17.05 -1.85
N THR A 379 13.17 17.26 -2.38
CA THR A 379 11.92 16.85 -1.73
C THR A 379 10.89 16.38 -2.74
N TRP A 380 9.98 15.52 -2.31
CA TRP A 380 8.94 14.92 -3.11
C TRP A 380 7.56 15.40 -2.66
N LYS A 381 6.68 15.70 -3.61
CA LYS A 381 5.29 16.08 -3.36
C LYS A 381 4.43 14.83 -3.38
N VAL A 382 3.76 14.58 -2.26
CA VAL A 382 2.99 13.35 -2.06
C VAL A 382 1.51 13.68 -1.90
N GLU A 383 0.67 13.09 -2.75
CA GLU A 383 -0.76 13.05 -2.55
C GLU A 383 -1.13 11.83 -1.68
N ASN A 384 -1.78 12.09 -0.55
CA ASN A 384 -2.27 11.05 0.35
C ASN A 384 -3.80 10.90 0.26
N SER A 385 -4.32 9.82 0.84
CA SER A 385 -5.74 9.44 0.82
C SER A 385 -6.40 9.51 2.20
N TRP A 386 -6.02 10.47 3.04
CA TRP A 386 -6.59 10.69 4.39
C TRP A 386 -7.45 11.96 4.49
N GLY A 387 -7.93 12.46 3.35
CA GLY A 387 -8.74 13.68 3.28
C GLY A 387 -7.95 14.98 3.46
N GLU A 388 -8.62 16.10 3.24
CA GLU A 388 -7.99 17.44 3.21
C GLU A 388 -7.58 17.96 4.60
N LYS A 389 -8.03 17.33 5.69
CA LYS A 389 -7.65 17.75 7.05
C LYS A 389 -6.27 17.23 7.46
N ALA A 390 -5.74 16.21 6.79
CA ALA A 390 -4.44 15.64 7.06
C ALA A 390 -3.34 16.40 6.30
N GLY A 391 -2.17 16.57 6.93
CA GLY A 391 -1.05 17.31 6.35
C GLY A 391 -1.44 18.71 5.84
N LYS A 392 -0.86 19.12 4.72
CA LYS A 392 -1.16 20.43 4.10
C LYS A 392 -2.23 20.26 3.02
N LYS A 393 -3.50 20.22 3.43
CA LYS A 393 -4.64 19.96 2.53
C LYS A 393 -4.51 18.61 1.79
N GLY A 394 -4.22 17.54 2.52
CA GLY A 394 -4.01 16.20 1.98
C GLY A 394 -2.68 15.96 1.27
N ILE A 395 -1.85 17.01 1.13
CA ILE A 395 -0.52 16.94 0.52
C ILE A 395 0.54 16.84 1.61
N TYR A 396 1.54 16.00 1.32
CA TYR A 396 2.71 15.78 2.14
C TYR A 396 3.97 16.20 1.37
N SER A 397 5.02 16.56 2.11
CA SER A 397 6.36 16.82 1.59
C SER A 397 7.33 15.82 2.21
N MET A 398 8.06 15.09 1.37
CA MET A 398 8.97 14.02 1.77
C MET A 398 10.40 14.42 1.42
N SER A 399 11.36 14.28 2.34
CA SER A 399 12.77 14.52 2.05
C SER A 399 13.32 13.39 1.17
N ASP A 400 14.31 13.69 0.33
CA ASP A 400 14.91 12.66 -0.52
C ASP A 400 15.62 11.56 0.28
N GLN A 401 16.15 11.88 1.46
CA GLN A 401 16.72 10.89 2.38
C GLN A 401 15.63 10.00 3.00
N TRP A 402 14.44 10.55 3.31
CA TRP A 402 13.32 9.74 3.78
C TRP A 402 12.87 8.75 2.69
N PHE A 403 12.84 9.19 1.44
CA PHE A 403 12.59 8.30 0.29
C PHE A 403 13.56 7.12 0.34
N GLU A 404 14.86 7.36 0.53
CA GLU A 404 15.85 6.29 0.56
C GLU A 404 15.60 5.26 1.66
N GLU A 405 15.28 5.74 2.86
CA GLU A 405 15.21 4.90 4.05
C GLU A 405 13.90 4.12 4.17
N TYR A 406 12.78 4.69 3.71
CA TYR A 406 11.44 4.18 4.01
C TYR A 406 10.53 3.99 2.80
N THR A 407 10.95 4.37 1.58
CA THR A 407 10.24 3.97 0.34
C THR A 407 10.79 2.64 -0.15
N TYR A 408 9.90 1.68 -0.41
CA TYR A 408 10.27 0.33 -0.82
C TYR A 408 9.90 0.04 -2.26
N GLN A 409 8.81 0.62 -2.76
CA GLN A 409 8.21 0.20 -4.02
C GLN A 409 7.70 1.40 -4.80
N ILE A 410 7.86 1.39 -6.13
CA ILE A 410 7.15 2.29 -7.05
C ILE A 410 6.59 1.49 -8.22
N ALA A 411 5.50 1.96 -8.82
CA ALA A 411 5.00 1.44 -10.09
C ALA A 411 5.10 2.51 -11.18
N VAL A 412 5.83 2.21 -12.24
CA VAL A 412 6.13 3.13 -13.35
C VAL A 412 6.11 2.41 -14.69
N ASP A 413 5.92 3.15 -15.78
CA ASP A 413 6.01 2.61 -17.14
C ASP A 413 7.44 2.12 -17.44
N LYS A 414 7.55 0.96 -18.12
CA LYS A 414 8.83 0.39 -18.59
C LYS A 414 9.73 1.40 -19.30
N LYS A 415 9.18 2.39 -20.00
CA LYS A 415 9.94 3.41 -20.73
C LYS A 415 10.85 4.26 -19.83
N TYR A 416 10.58 4.31 -18.52
CA TYR A 416 11.43 5.03 -17.55
C TYR A 416 12.47 4.13 -16.87
N ILE A 417 12.45 2.82 -17.15
CA ILE A 417 13.32 1.85 -16.51
C ILE A 417 14.46 1.49 -17.47
N PRO A 418 15.74 1.64 -17.06
CA PRO A 418 16.85 1.19 -17.87
C PRO A 418 16.74 -0.30 -18.25
N GLU A 419 16.95 -0.62 -19.52
CA GLU A 419 16.75 -1.96 -20.10
C GLU A 419 17.46 -3.07 -19.30
N LYS A 420 18.64 -2.79 -18.74
CA LYS A 420 19.41 -3.75 -17.93
C LYS A 420 18.59 -4.32 -16.75
N TRP A 421 17.67 -3.55 -16.18
CA TRP A 421 16.83 -3.99 -15.07
C TRP A 421 15.58 -4.73 -15.55
N LEU A 422 15.01 -4.33 -16.69
CA LEU A 422 13.86 -5.00 -17.30
C LEU A 422 14.14 -6.46 -17.66
N LYS A 423 15.40 -6.78 -18.01
CA LYS A 423 15.87 -8.15 -18.28
C LYS A 423 15.64 -9.11 -17.11
N ALA A 424 15.46 -8.61 -15.88
CA ALA A 424 15.11 -9.45 -14.74
C ALA A 424 13.77 -10.18 -14.93
N LEU A 425 12.85 -9.63 -15.74
CA LEU A 425 11.56 -10.25 -16.04
C LEU A 425 11.65 -11.37 -17.10
N ASP A 426 12.79 -11.52 -17.78
CA ASP A 426 13.03 -12.60 -18.74
C ASP A 426 13.44 -13.91 -18.03
N GLU A 427 13.78 -13.83 -16.74
CA GLU A 427 14.14 -14.97 -15.91
C GLU A 427 12.97 -15.42 -15.02
N PRO A 428 12.96 -16.69 -14.56
CA PRO A 428 11.97 -17.15 -13.57
C PRO A 428 12.01 -16.30 -12.30
N LEU A 429 10.82 -15.95 -11.80
CA LEU A 429 10.67 -15.19 -10.55
C LEU A 429 11.22 -16.00 -9.37
N ILE A 430 11.95 -15.33 -8.48
CA ILE A 430 12.37 -15.93 -7.22
C ILE A 430 11.20 -15.88 -6.24
N GLU A 431 10.75 -17.04 -5.78
CA GLU A 431 9.66 -17.16 -4.81
C GLU A 431 10.14 -16.95 -3.38
N LEU A 432 9.70 -15.85 -2.76
CA LEU A 432 9.89 -15.56 -1.36
C LEU A 432 8.82 -16.27 -0.51
N GLU A 433 9.15 -16.53 0.76
CA GLU A 433 8.21 -17.15 1.69
C GLU A 433 7.04 -16.20 2.03
N PRO A 434 5.85 -16.71 2.40
CA PRO A 434 4.65 -15.88 2.57
C PRO A 434 4.77 -14.76 3.62
N TRP A 435 5.64 -14.97 4.62
CA TRP A 435 5.93 -14.01 5.68
C TRP A 435 7.10 -13.07 5.37
N ASP A 436 7.59 -13.05 4.13
CA ASP A 436 8.61 -12.08 3.72
C ASP A 436 8.08 -10.65 3.88
N PRO A 437 8.88 -9.69 4.40
CA PRO A 437 8.42 -8.32 4.60
C PRO A 437 8.01 -7.61 3.30
N MET A 438 8.45 -8.08 2.13
CA MET A 438 8.03 -7.57 0.82
C MET A 438 6.68 -8.13 0.36
N GLY A 439 6.14 -9.11 1.08
CA GLY A 439 4.76 -9.54 0.98
C GLY A 439 3.80 -8.73 1.85
N ALA A 440 4.32 -7.78 2.63
CA ALA A 440 3.49 -6.90 3.44
C ALA A 440 2.46 -6.19 2.57
N LEU A 441 1.21 -6.27 3.02
CA LEU A 441 0.11 -5.54 2.44
C LEU A 441 -0.11 -4.29 3.25
N ALA A 442 -0.55 -3.22 2.60
CA ALA A 442 -0.73 -1.95 3.27
C ALA A 442 -1.71 -2.09 4.45
N MET A 443 -1.22 -1.87 5.67
CA MET A 443 -1.97 -2.03 6.92
C MET A 443 -2.30 -0.66 7.47
N VAL A 444 -3.57 -0.44 7.84
CA VAL A 444 -3.90 0.65 8.76
C VAL A 444 -3.54 0.16 10.16
N LYS A 445 -2.47 0.72 10.73
CA LYS A 445 -2.16 0.57 12.15
C LYS A 445 -3.00 1.52 12.99
#